data_AF-A0A357KYS7-F1
#
_entry.id   AF-A0A357KYS7-F1
#
_cell.length_a   1.000
_cell.length_b   1.000
_cell.length_c   1.000
_cell.angle_alpha   90.00
_cell.angle_beta   90.00
_cell.angle_gamma   90.00
#
_symmetry.space_group_name_H-M   'P 1'
#
loop_
_entity.id
_entity.type
_entity.pdbx_description
1 polymer ?
#
loop_
_entity_poly.entity_id
_entity_poly.type
_entity_poly.pdbx_seq_one_letter_code
_entity_poly.pdbx_strand_id
1 'polypeptide(L)'
;MSCESNSRNATPPAPAVAPGVELIDPAEAARAHRTDPRLASLVPGFDAPFFQAGLAGYSDAAMRLIARRHGCPCCVTEALLDRSLLSGGRGFDKADLGDIADNVPGGDEDFPLVGQIMGSDPGEMAAAAVKMIEQGARPPKHYRLLAHQPVPRPQTPDPSVATRT
;
A
#
# COMPACT_ATOMS: atom_id res chain seq x y z
N MET A 1 -27.29 -11.81 -18.20
CA MET A 1 -26.76 -11.01 -17.08
C MET A 1 -27.92 -10.30 -16.43
N SER A 2 -28.51 -10.88 -15.37
CA SER A 2 -29.53 -10.18 -14.60
C SER A 2 -28.81 -9.33 -13.55
N CYS A 3 -28.81 -8.02 -13.74
CA CYS A 3 -28.64 -7.12 -12.61
C CYS A 3 -29.88 -7.35 -11.73
N GLU A 4 -29.72 -8.04 -10.60
CA GLU A 4 -30.81 -8.15 -9.63
C GLU A 4 -31.18 -6.75 -9.18
N SER A 5 -32.34 -6.26 -9.60
CA SER A 5 -32.88 -4.94 -9.30
C SER A 5 -33.26 -4.75 -7.82
N ASN A 6 -33.12 -5.79 -7.00
CA ASN A 6 -33.55 -5.86 -5.60
C ASN A 6 -32.45 -6.39 -4.68
N SER A 7 -31.16 -6.05 -4.90
CA SER A 7 -30.12 -6.38 -3.93
C SER A 7 -30.39 -5.63 -2.61
N ARG A 8 -30.93 -6.34 -1.60
CA ARG A 8 -31.17 -5.81 -0.25
C ARG A 8 -29.92 -5.81 0.65
N ASN A 9 -28.74 -6.03 0.05
CA ASN A 9 -27.47 -6.16 0.77
C ASN A 9 -26.78 -4.80 1.03
N ALA A 10 -27.27 -3.72 0.42
CA ALA A 10 -26.76 -2.38 0.68
C ALA A 10 -27.54 -1.76 1.84
N THR A 11 -26.82 -1.34 2.88
CA THR A 11 -27.37 -0.46 3.91
C THR A 11 -27.90 0.82 3.23
N PRO A 12 -29.12 1.30 3.55
CA PRO A 12 -29.63 2.56 3.01
C PRO A 12 -28.61 3.68 3.23
N PRO A 13 -28.45 4.63 2.29
CA PRO A 13 -27.51 5.73 2.44
C PRO A 13 -27.90 6.53 3.68
N ALA A 14 -27.12 6.33 4.73
CA ALA A 14 -27.13 7.12 5.93
C ALA A 14 -25.75 7.76 6.04
N PRO A 15 -25.63 8.98 6.59
CA PRO A 15 -24.33 9.48 7.01
C PRO A 15 -23.64 8.40 7.85
N ALA A 16 -22.44 7.98 7.45
CA ALA A 16 -21.60 7.08 8.25
C ALA A 16 -21.09 7.86 9.46
N VAL A 17 -22.00 8.22 10.36
CA VAL A 17 -21.75 9.04 11.53
C VAL A 17 -21.67 8.09 12.70
N ALA A 18 -20.45 7.66 13.01
CA ALA A 18 -20.18 7.11 14.32
C ALA A 18 -20.61 8.16 15.37
N PRO A 19 -21.35 7.79 16.42
CA PRO A 19 -21.72 8.74 17.48
C PRO A 19 -20.50 9.53 17.97
N GLY A 20 -20.60 10.86 18.03
CA GLY A 20 -19.52 11.76 18.45
C GLY A 20 -18.72 12.38 17.30
N VAL A 21 -18.93 11.99 16.04
CA VAL A 21 -18.27 12.63 14.89
C VAL A 21 -18.69 14.09 14.71
N GLU A 22 -19.90 14.44 15.14
CA GLU A 22 -20.44 15.81 15.14
C GLU A 22 -19.67 16.77 16.05
N LEU A 23 -18.85 16.23 16.96
CA LEU A 23 -17.98 17.00 17.84
C LEU A 23 -16.56 17.15 17.27
N ILE A 24 -16.24 16.50 16.16
CA ILE A 24 -14.92 16.57 15.52
C ILE A 24 -14.91 17.78 14.58
N ASP A 25 -14.04 18.77 14.85
CA ASP A 25 -13.63 19.77 13.86
C ASP A 25 -12.33 19.28 13.18
N PRO A 26 -12.39 18.79 11.92
CA PRO A 26 -11.21 18.31 11.22
C PRO A 26 -10.16 19.41 11.00
N ALA A 27 -10.58 20.66 10.83
CA ALA A 27 -9.68 21.78 10.59
C ALA A 27 -8.93 22.17 11.87
N GLU A 28 -9.61 22.15 13.01
CA GLU A 28 -8.95 22.32 14.31
C GLU A 28 -7.97 21.18 14.60
N ALA A 29 -8.40 19.93 14.42
CA ALA A 29 -7.55 18.76 14.61
C ALA A 29 -6.29 18.80 13.73
N ALA A 30 -6.43 19.20 12.47
CA ALA A 30 -5.30 19.35 11.55
C ALA A 30 -4.33 20.46 11.99
N ARG A 31 -4.83 21.62 12.44
CA ARG A 31 -3.98 22.73 12.92
C ARG A 31 -3.25 22.39 14.23
N ALA A 32 -3.90 21.64 15.10
CA ALA A 32 -3.33 21.20 16.36
C ALA A 32 -2.31 20.06 16.19
N HIS A 33 -2.36 19.32 15.07
CA HIS A 33 -1.50 18.16 14.84
C HIS A 33 -0.02 18.54 14.83
N ARG A 34 0.80 17.60 15.33
CA ARG A 34 2.26 17.63 15.23
C ARG A 34 2.69 16.26 14.75
N THR A 35 3.22 16.22 13.53
CA THR A 35 3.72 14.98 12.93
C THR A 35 4.93 14.50 13.72
N ASP A 36 4.97 13.21 14.04
CA ASP A 36 6.13 12.61 14.71
C ASP A 36 7.36 12.74 13.80
N PRO A 37 8.48 13.30 14.26
CA PRO A 37 9.67 13.50 13.42
C PRO A 37 10.22 12.18 12.84
N ARG A 38 9.92 11.03 13.46
CA ARG A 38 10.28 9.70 12.94
C ARG A 38 9.60 9.41 11.61
N LEU A 39 8.39 9.92 11.36
CA LEU A 39 7.68 9.73 10.09
C LEU A 39 8.43 10.43 8.96
N ALA A 40 8.75 11.71 9.11
CA ALA A 40 9.51 12.47 8.12
C ALA A 40 10.92 11.89 7.88
N SER A 41 11.52 11.26 8.91
CA SER A 41 12.82 10.57 8.76
C SER A 41 12.75 9.27 7.95
N LEU A 42 11.62 8.55 8.02
CA LEU A 42 11.41 7.30 7.29
C LEU A 42 10.83 7.54 5.89
N VAL A 43 9.99 8.56 5.76
CA VAL A 43 9.28 8.92 4.54
C VAL A 43 9.45 10.44 4.33
N PRO A 44 10.48 10.86 3.57
CA PRO A 44 10.69 12.27 3.26
C PRO A 44 9.45 12.90 2.63
N GLY A 45 9.04 14.07 3.13
CA GLY A 45 7.83 14.76 2.68
C GLY A 45 6.52 14.31 3.35
N PHE A 46 6.56 13.34 4.27
CA PHE A 46 5.39 12.99 5.09
C PHE A 46 5.19 13.99 6.23
N ASP A 47 4.59 15.14 5.94
CA ASP A 47 4.41 16.27 6.87
C ASP A 47 2.96 16.53 7.28
N ALA A 48 1.98 15.80 6.73
CA ALA A 48 0.56 15.98 7.02
C ALA A 48 -0.06 14.81 7.81
N PRO A 49 -1.18 15.01 8.55
CA PRO A 49 -1.84 13.99 9.36
C PRO A 49 -2.69 12.99 8.55
N PHE A 50 -2.48 12.90 7.23
CA PHE A 50 -3.30 12.09 6.34
C PHE A 50 -2.45 11.50 5.22
N PHE A 51 -2.95 10.42 4.63
CA PHE A 51 -2.37 9.74 3.48
C PHE A 51 -3.49 9.02 2.73
N GLN A 52 -3.27 8.65 1.46
CA GLN A 52 -4.23 7.85 0.71
C GLN A 52 -4.08 6.38 1.14
N ALA A 53 -5.15 5.81 1.69
CA ALA A 53 -5.20 4.39 2.06
C ALA A 53 -5.18 3.46 0.83
N GLY A 54 -4.73 2.22 1.05
CA GLY A 54 -4.76 1.16 0.04
C GLY A 54 -6.18 0.62 -0.10
N LEU A 55 -6.72 0.65 -1.31
CA LEU A 55 -8.10 0.34 -1.64
C LEU A 55 -8.11 -0.56 -2.88
N ALA A 56 -8.31 -1.86 -2.69
CA ALA A 56 -8.39 -2.81 -3.79
C ALA A 56 -9.50 -2.41 -4.79
N GLY A 57 -9.15 -2.36 -6.07
CA GLY A 57 -9.95 -1.89 -7.20
C GLY A 57 -10.01 -0.37 -7.36
N TYR A 58 -9.25 0.42 -6.58
CA TYR A 58 -9.30 1.88 -6.61
C TYR A 58 -7.93 2.55 -6.55
N SER A 59 -7.07 2.16 -5.62
CA SER A 59 -5.81 2.87 -5.34
C SER A 59 -4.71 2.56 -6.35
N ASP A 60 -5.04 2.53 -7.64
CA ASP A 60 -4.12 2.41 -8.77
C ASP A 60 -3.24 3.66 -8.93
N ALA A 61 -2.29 3.62 -9.87
CA ALA A 61 -1.39 4.73 -10.13
C ALA A 61 -2.14 6.02 -10.50
N ALA A 62 -3.24 5.94 -11.27
CA ALA A 62 -3.97 7.11 -11.69
C ALA A 62 -4.62 7.85 -10.50
N MET A 63 -5.28 7.12 -9.60
CA MET A 63 -5.87 7.69 -8.39
C MET A 63 -4.79 8.29 -7.49
N ARG A 64 -3.66 7.60 -7.28
CA ARG A 64 -2.57 8.07 -6.42
C ARG A 64 -1.97 9.37 -6.94
N LEU A 65 -1.74 9.50 -8.25
CA LEU A 65 -1.25 10.73 -8.87
C LEU A 65 -2.21 11.90 -8.67
N ILE A 66 -3.53 11.67 -8.77
CA ILE A 66 -4.53 12.69 -8.47
C ILE A 66 -4.47 13.10 -7.00
N ALA A 67 -4.41 12.16 -6.05
CA ALA A 67 -4.32 12.50 -4.64
C ALA A 67 -3.05 13.32 -4.33
N ARG A 68 -1.92 12.99 -4.94
CA ARG A 68 -0.68 13.76 -4.80
C ARG A 68 -0.81 15.19 -5.31
N ARG A 69 -1.44 15.39 -6.47
CA ARG A 69 -1.74 16.72 -7.01
C ARG A 69 -2.66 17.53 -6.09
N HIS A 70 -3.41 16.86 -5.22
CA HIS A 70 -4.21 17.47 -4.16
C HIS A 70 -3.50 17.56 -2.80
N GLY A 71 -2.19 17.34 -2.75
CA GLY A 71 -1.36 17.51 -1.55
C GLY A 71 -1.29 16.28 -0.64
N CYS A 72 -1.61 15.09 -1.16
CA CYS A 72 -1.41 13.85 -0.39
C CYS A 72 0.10 13.55 -0.23
N PRO A 73 0.63 13.48 1.01
CA PRO A 73 2.06 13.32 1.22
C PRO A 73 2.56 11.91 0.90
N CYS A 74 1.69 10.91 0.98
CA CYS A 74 2.02 9.50 0.81
C CYS A 74 0.79 8.74 0.34
N CYS A 75 0.99 7.74 -0.51
CA CYS A 75 -0.06 6.86 -0.98
C CYS A 75 0.31 5.40 -0.71
N VAL A 76 -0.71 4.56 -0.58
CA VAL A 76 -0.55 3.11 -0.46
C VAL A 76 -1.12 2.46 -1.72
N THR A 77 -0.42 1.45 -2.27
CA THR A 77 -0.92 0.66 -3.40
C THR A 77 -2.16 -0.13 -3.02
N GLU A 78 -2.79 -0.77 -4.01
CA GLU A 78 -3.72 -1.85 -3.68
C GLU A 78 -3.00 -3.01 -2.98
N ALA A 79 -3.76 -3.83 -2.27
CA ALA A 79 -3.23 -5.02 -1.61
C ALA A 79 -2.87 -6.09 -2.64
N LEU A 80 -1.59 -6.46 -2.71
CA LEU A 80 -1.12 -7.55 -3.55
C LEU A 80 -0.94 -8.83 -2.71
N LEU A 81 -1.51 -9.94 -3.19
CA LEU A 81 -1.30 -11.27 -2.63
C LEU A 81 0.18 -11.68 -2.72
N ASP A 82 0.78 -12.08 -1.61
CA ASP A 82 2.16 -12.56 -1.51
C ASP A 82 2.46 -13.70 -2.50
N ARG A 83 1.54 -14.67 -2.61
CA ARG A 83 1.63 -15.78 -3.56
C ARG A 83 1.58 -15.29 -4.98
N SER A 84 0.72 -14.32 -5.32
CA SER A 84 0.68 -13.74 -6.65
C SER A 84 2.00 -13.06 -6.99
N LEU A 85 2.55 -12.29 -6.05
CA LEU A 85 3.89 -11.70 -6.18
C LEU A 85 4.96 -12.76 -6.40
N LEU A 86 5.01 -13.85 -5.63
CA LEU A 86 6.07 -14.87 -5.73
C LEU A 86 5.89 -15.85 -6.91
N SER A 87 4.66 -16.07 -7.35
CA SER A 87 4.32 -17.09 -8.35
C SER A 87 4.68 -16.72 -9.78
N GLY A 88 5.15 -15.48 -10.04
CA GLY A 88 5.51 -14.94 -11.36
C GLY A 88 5.73 -15.94 -12.51
N GLY A 89 4.94 -15.79 -13.56
CA GLY A 89 4.99 -16.61 -14.77
C GLY A 89 4.06 -16.10 -15.87
N ARG A 90 4.23 -16.63 -17.09
CA ARG A 90 3.50 -16.25 -18.33
C ARG A 90 1.97 -16.30 -18.27
N GLY A 91 1.39 -16.92 -17.23
CA GLY A 91 -0.05 -16.91 -16.96
C GLY A 91 -0.49 -15.64 -16.23
N PHE A 92 0.38 -15.04 -15.41
CA PHE A 92 0.17 -13.72 -14.81
C PHE A 92 0.37 -12.60 -15.84
N ASP A 93 1.34 -12.75 -16.75
CA ASP A 93 1.53 -11.84 -17.90
C ASP A 93 0.40 -11.91 -18.95
N LYS A 94 -0.53 -12.87 -18.86
CA LYS A 94 -1.63 -13.05 -19.83
C LYS A 94 -3.03 -13.03 -19.24
N ALA A 95 -3.19 -13.33 -17.95
CA ALA A 95 -4.50 -13.38 -17.29
C ALA A 95 -4.81 -12.11 -16.48
N ASP A 96 -3.80 -11.44 -15.89
CA ASP A 96 -4.04 -10.37 -14.90
C ASP A 96 -3.03 -9.20 -15.01
N LEU A 97 -2.54 -8.91 -16.22
CA LEU A 97 -1.72 -7.69 -16.43
C LEU A 97 -2.48 -6.39 -16.15
N GLY A 98 -3.82 -6.40 -16.00
CA GLY A 98 -4.55 -5.22 -15.54
C GLY A 98 -4.19 -4.86 -14.10
N ASP A 99 -4.49 -5.76 -13.16
CA ASP A 99 -4.37 -5.50 -11.72
C ASP A 99 -2.93 -5.24 -11.23
N ILE A 100 -1.91 -5.83 -11.88
CA ILE A 100 -0.51 -5.51 -11.53
C ILE A 100 0.02 -4.30 -12.31
N ALA A 101 -0.35 -4.09 -13.58
CA ALA A 101 0.13 -2.91 -14.32
C ALA A 101 -0.36 -1.61 -13.67
N ASP A 102 -1.59 -1.62 -13.15
CA ASP A 102 -2.20 -0.49 -12.47
C ASP A 102 -1.57 -0.24 -11.07
N ASN A 103 -0.90 -1.25 -10.50
CA ASN A 103 -0.11 -1.17 -9.26
C ASN A 103 1.39 -0.90 -9.48
N VAL A 104 1.86 -0.77 -10.73
CA VAL A 104 3.22 -0.29 -11.00
C VAL A 104 3.33 1.17 -10.55
N PRO A 105 4.44 1.59 -9.93
CA PRO A 105 4.66 3.01 -9.64
C PRO A 105 4.50 3.87 -10.89
N GLY A 106 3.70 4.93 -10.81
CA GLY A 106 3.40 5.86 -11.90
C GLY A 106 4.56 6.77 -12.34
N GLY A 107 5.81 6.37 -12.09
CA GLY A 107 7.01 7.21 -12.24
C GLY A 107 7.36 8.02 -10.99
N ASP A 108 8.28 8.98 -11.12
CA ASP A 108 8.82 9.76 -10.01
C ASP A 108 7.75 10.55 -9.24
N GLU A 109 6.68 10.98 -9.93
CA GLU A 109 5.55 11.68 -9.32
C GLU A 109 4.81 10.79 -8.30
N ASP A 110 4.86 9.46 -8.42
CA ASP A 110 4.14 8.53 -7.54
C ASP A 110 4.87 8.28 -6.20
N PHE A 111 6.01 8.93 -5.95
CA PHE A 111 6.78 8.79 -4.70
C PHE A 111 6.51 9.91 -3.69
N PRO A 112 6.53 9.63 -2.37
CA PRO A 112 6.82 8.34 -1.72
C PRO A 112 5.63 7.35 -1.66
N LEU A 113 5.84 6.10 -2.11
CA LEU A 113 4.81 5.07 -2.23
C LEU A 113 5.01 3.93 -1.22
N VAL A 114 3.93 3.45 -0.61
CA VAL A 114 3.94 2.28 0.28
C VAL A 114 3.27 1.11 -0.41
N GLY A 115 3.98 -0.01 -0.51
CA GLY A 115 3.42 -1.25 -1.03
C GLY A 115 2.64 -2.02 0.04
N GLN A 116 1.42 -2.45 -0.30
CA GLN A 116 0.58 -3.28 0.57
C GLN A 116 0.64 -4.74 0.17
N ILE A 117 0.96 -5.62 1.13
CA ILE A 117 1.05 -7.07 0.93
C ILE A 117 0.00 -7.76 1.79
N MET A 118 -0.73 -8.69 1.18
CA MET A 118 -1.68 -9.58 1.86
C MET A 118 -1.16 -11.01 1.82
N GLY A 119 -1.20 -11.70 2.95
CA GLY A 119 -0.69 -13.05 3.10
C GLY A 119 -0.96 -13.63 4.47
N SER A 120 -0.63 -14.91 4.66
CA SER A 120 -0.76 -15.60 5.95
C SER A 120 0.51 -16.34 6.38
N ASP A 121 1.43 -16.64 5.45
CA ASP A 121 2.71 -17.23 5.77
C ASP A 121 3.78 -16.13 5.93
N PRO A 122 4.44 -16.02 7.09
CA PRO A 122 5.45 -14.97 7.33
C PRO A 122 6.64 -15.01 6.36
N GLY A 123 7.03 -16.20 5.90
CA GLY A 123 8.13 -16.37 4.95
C GLY A 123 7.74 -15.89 3.55
N GLU A 124 6.55 -16.26 3.08
CA GLU A 124 5.99 -15.77 1.81
C GLU A 124 5.84 -14.24 1.83
N MET A 125 5.28 -13.67 2.90
CA MET A 125 5.14 -12.21 3.04
C MET A 125 6.48 -11.48 3.07
N ALA A 126 7.48 -12.00 3.79
CA ALA A 126 8.82 -11.41 3.83
C ALA A 126 9.51 -11.46 2.45
N ALA A 127 9.42 -12.60 1.76
CA ALA A 127 9.97 -12.74 0.42
C ALA A 127 9.26 -11.85 -0.61
N ALA A 128 7.94 -11.69 -0.49
CA ALA A 128 7.14 -10.79 -1.31
C ALA A 128 7.54 -9.32 -1.09
N ALA A 129 7.81 -8.90 0.15
CA ALA A 129 8.29 -7.55 0.47
C ALA A 129 9.64 -7.25 -0.20
N VAL A 130 10.58 -8.20 -0.13
CA VAL A 130 11.87 -8.07 -0.84
C VAL A 130 11.65 -7.97 -2.35
N LYS A 131 10.80 -8.83 -2.92
CA LYS A 131 10.49 -8.79 -4.37
C LYS A 131 9.89 -7.45 -4.79
N MET A 132 8.98 -6.90 -3.97
CA MET A 132 8.29 -5.64 -4.22
C MET A 132 9.27 -4.44 -4.20
N ILE A 133 10.19 -4.39 -3.24
CA ILE A 133 11.22 -3.34 -3.17
C ILE A 133 12.18 -3.43 -4.35
N GLU A 134 12.60 -4.65 -4.69
CA GLU A 134 13.58 -4.89 -5.75
C GLU A 134 13.00 -4.81 -7.17
N GLN A 135 11.67 -4.68 -7.31
CA GLN A 135 10.98 -4.57 -8.60
C GLN A 135 11.41 -5.68 -9.60
N GLY A 136 11.63 -6.90 -9.10
CA GLY A 136 12.00 -8.03 -9.95
C GLY A 136 13.46 -8.05 -10.43
N ALA A 137 14.39 -7.35 -9.77
CA ALA A 137 15.82 -7.38 -10.09
C ALA A 137 16.46 -8.78 -10.09
N ARG A 138 15.81 -9.78 -9.45
CA ARG A 138 16.25 -11.18 -9.41
C ARG A 138 15.28 -12.11 -10.16
N PRO A 139 15.74 -13.28 -10.62
CA PRO A 139 14.86 -14.27 -11.24
C PRO A 139 13.73 -14.72 -10.28
N PRO A 140 12.51 -15.01 -10.75
CA PRO A 140 11.38 -15.39 -9.91
C PRO A 140 11.66 -16.55 -8.95
N LYS A 141 12.45 -17.54 -9.38
CA LYS A 141 12.87 -18.68 -8.54
C LYS A 141 13.60 -18.23 -7.27
N HIS A 142 14.38 -17.15 -7.34
CA HIS A 142 15.14 -16.65 -6.20
C HIS A 142 14.22 -16.19 -5.07
N TYR A 143 13.17 -15.43 -5.39
CA TYR A 143 12.21 -14.97 -4.38
C TYR A 143 11.44 -16.11 -3.71
N ARG A 144 11.09 -17.16 -4.47
CA ARG A 144 10.46 -18.36 -3.89
C ARG A 144 11.38 -19.08 -2.91
N LEU A 145 12.68 -19.12 -3.19
CA LEU A 145 13.66 -19.72 -2.27
C LEU A 145 13.79 -18.90 -0.97
N LEU A 146 13.61 -17.58 -1.01
CA LEU A 146 13.61 -16.74 0.19
C LEU A 146 12.43 -17.06 1.11
N ALA A 147 11.27 -17.43 0.57
CA ALA A 147 10.08 -17.74 1.35
C ALA A 147 10.26 -18.94 2.30
N HIS A 148 11.18 -19.85 1.96
CA HIS A 148 11.48 -21.04 2.76
C HIS A 148 12.67 -20.84 3.71
N GLN A 149 13.29 -19.65 3.72
CA GLN A 149 14.35 -19.34 4.67
C GLN A 149 13.75 -18.93 6.02
N PRO A 150 14.41 -19.25 7.14
CA PRO A 150 13.98 -18.75 8.44
C PRO A 150 13.97 -17.22 8.42
N VAL A 151 12.82 -16.61 8.73
CA VAL A 151 12.74 -15.15 8.90
C VAL A 151 13.62 -14.77 10.10
N PRO A 152 14.65 -13.93 9.91
CA PRO A 152 15.50 -13.50 11.02
C PRO A 152 14.65 -12.84 12.10
N ARG A 153 14.95 -13.09 13.37
CA ARG A 153 14.31 -12.33 14.46
C ARG A 153 14.59 -10.84 14.25
N PRO A 154 13.59 -9.96 14.46
CA PRO A 154 13.82 -8.52 14.35
C PRO A 154 14.97 -8.14 15.27
N GLN A 155 16.07 -7.71 14.65
CA GLN A 155 17.17 -7.12 15.38
C GLN A 155 16.74 -5.70 15.77
N THR A 156 17.17 -5.23 16.93
CA THR A 156 17.00 -3.82 17.30
C THR A 156 17.49 -2.99 16.12
N PRO A 157 16.66 -2.08 15.56
CA PRO A 157 17.02 -1.37 14.35
C PRO A 157 18.37 -0.68 14.54
N ASP A 158 19.30 -0.95 13.63
CA ASP A 158 20.61 -0.33 13.62
C ASP A 158 20.40 1.18 13.34
N PRO A 159 20.75 2.08 14.28
CA PRO A 159 20.56 3.51 14.12
C PRO A 159 21.33 4.10 12.91
N SER A 160 22.25 3.36 12.30
CA SER A 160 23.01 3.76 11.11
C SER A 160 22.29 3.55 9.77
N VAL A 161 21.16 2.83 9.72
CA VAL A 161 20.45 2.54 8.45
C VAL A 161 19.58 3.71 7.97
N ALA A 162 19.27 4.68 8.85
CA ALA A 162 18.49 5.87 8.52
C ALA A 162 19.21 6.90 7.60
N THR A 163 20.42 6.62 7.13
CA THR A 163 21.30 7.62 6.50
C THR A 163 21.60 7.38 5.02
N ARG A 164 20.96 6.41 4.35
CA ARG A 164 21.13 6.25 2.89
C ARG A 164 20.03 6.99 2.14
N THR A 165 20.33 8.26 1.87
CA THR A 165 19.68 9.19 0.93
C THR A 165 19.73 8.68 -0.50
#